data_AF-A0A949X1Q5-F1
#
_entry.id   AF-A0A949X1Q5-F1
#
_cell.length_a   1.000
_cell.length_b   1.000
_cell.length_c   1.000
_cell.angle_alpha   90.00
_cell.angle_beta   90.00
_cell.angle_gamma   90.00
#
_symmetry.space_group_name_H-M   'P 1'
#
loop_
_entity.id
_entity.type
_entity.pdbx_description
1 polymer ?
#
loop_
_entity_poly.entity_id
_entity_poly.type
_entity_poly.pdbx_seq_one_letter_code
_entity_poly.pdbx_strand_id
1 'polypeptide(L)' 'MISIDEIKITHRDEDVLNLLVQGCSNKEIAEQLHISPRTVKQHLRTLFLRAGITQGRKRVKLATAMYQREQRNYATM' A
#
# COMPACT_ATOMS: atom_id res chain seq x y z
N MET A 1 -1.99 16.22 -3.23
CA MET A 1 -1.96 15.74 -1.83
C MET A 1 -2.35 14.26 -1.86
N ILE A 2 -1.65 13.37 -1.15
CA ILE A 2 -2.01 11.94 -1.08
C ILE A 2 -2.78 11.75 0.22
N SER A 3 -4.04 11.30 0.14
CA SER A 3 -4.94 11.17 1.29
C SER A 3 -4.99 9.73 1.81
N ILE A 4 -3.84 9.16 2.20
CA ILE A 4 -3.79 7.77 2.69
C ILE A 4 -4.58 7.58 4.01
N ASP A 5 -4.68 8.63 4.82
CA ASP A 5 -5.39 8.60 6.11
C ASP A 5 -6.91 8.61 5.95
N GLU A 6 -7.41 9.07 4.80
CA GLU A 6 -8.85 9.24 4.53
C GLU A 6 -9.44 8.04 3.77
N ILE A 7 -8.61 7.05 3.41
CA ILE A 7 -9.06 5.87 2.66
C ILE A 7 -9.30 4.68 3.59
N LYS A 8 -10.42 3.98 3.39
CA LYS A 8 -10.76 2.75 4.14
C LYS A 8 -9.84 1.57 3.78
N ILE A 9 -8.76 1.36 4.49
CA ILE A 9 -7.88 0.20 4.26
C ILE A 9 -8.53 -1.05 4.86
N THR A 10 -8.64 -2.14 4.07
CA THR A 10 -9.09 -3.44 4.60
C THR A 10 -7.90 -4.22 5.16
N HIS A 11 -8.12 -5.24 6.00
CA HIS A 11 -7.01 -6.09 6.48
C HIS A 11 -6.16 -6.66 5.35
N ARG A 12 -6.78 -7.11 4.25
CA ARG A 12 -6.02 -7.61 3.10
C ARG A 12 -5.25 -6.52 2.38
N ASP A 13 -5.75 -5.29 2.36
CA ASP A 13 -4.99 -4.17 1.83
C ASP A 13 -3.81 -3.82 2.74
N GLU A 14 -3.98 -3.91 4.06
CA GLU A 14 -2.93 -3.70 5.06
C GLU A 14 -1.80 -4.71 4.92
N ASP A 15 -2.12 -6.00 4.78
CA ASP A 15 -1.15 -7.06 4.48
C ASP A 15 -0.31 -6.74 3.23
N VAL A 16 -0.99 -6.33 2.15
CA VAL A 16 -0.34 -5.96 0.88
C VAL A 16 0.54 -4.71 1.06
N LEU A 17 0.09 -3.73 1.83
CA LEU A 17 0.82 -2.48 2.08
C LEU A 17 2.07 -2.72 2.93
N ASN A 18 1.97 -3.55 3.97
CA ASN A 18 3.10 -3.89 4.85
C ASN A 18 4.24 -4.50 4.04
N LEU A 19 3.94 -5.50 3.21
CA LEU A 19 4.93 -6.13 2.33
C LEU A 19 5.43 -5.18 1.23
N LEU A 20 4.59 -4.25 0.77
CA LEU A 20 5.01 -3.23 -0.19
C LEU A 20 6.03 -2.26 0.42
N VAL A 21 5.85 -1.84 1.67
CA VAL A 21 6.79 -0.94 2.39
C VAL A 21 8.12 -1.65 2.67
N GLN A 22 8.09 -2.96 2.90
CA GLN A 22 9.30 -3.80 3.00
C GLN A 22 10.07 -3.97 1.68
N GLY A 23 9.53 -3.47 0.57
CA GLY A 23 10.20 -3.52 -0.74
C GLY A 23 9.93 -4.79 -1.54
N CYS A 24 9.07 -5.70 -1.07
CA CYS A 24 8.71 -6.90 -1.80
C CYS A 24 8.09 -6.56 -3.17
N SER A 25 8.36 -7.38 -4.18
CA SER A 25 7.73 -7.33 -5.50
C SER A 25 6.30 -7.91 -5.46
N ASN A 26 5.52 -7.69 -6.52
CA ASN A 26 4.16 -8.28 -6.59
C ASN A 26 4.18 -9.82 -6.58
N LYS A 27 5.28 -10.44 -7.01
CA LYS A 27 5.44 -11.90 -6.98
C LYS A 27 5.69 -12.38 -5.55
N GLU A 28 6.61 -11.72 -4.84
CA GLU A 28 6.90 -12.04 -3.43
C GLU A 28 5.68 -11.79 -2.53
N ILE A 29 4.96 -10.68 -2.73
CA ILE A 29 3.70 -10.40 -2.01
C ILE A 29 2.67 -11.51 -2.28
N ALA A 30 2.55 -11.93 -3.54
CA ALA A 30 1.61 -12.98 -3.93
C ALA A 30 1.94 -14.33 -3.26
N GLU A 31 3.23 -14.67 -3.23
CA GLU A 31 3.73 -15.88 -2.57
C GLU A 31 3.46 -15.86 -1.06
N GLN A 32 3.80 -14.75 -0.37
CA GLN A 32 3.62 -14.63 1.07
C GLN A 32 2.13 -14.60 1.50
N LEU A 33 1.26 -14.00 0.67
CA LEU A 33 -0.17 -13.91 0.98
C LEU A 33 -1.00 -15.07 0.41
N HIS A 34 -0.36 -16.03 -0.26
CA HIS A 34 -0.98 -17.17 -0.93
C HIS A 34 -2.10 -16.77 -1.91
N ILE A 35 -1.83 -15.75 -2.74
CA ILE A 35 -2.76 -15.25 -3.77
C ILE A 35 -2.04 -15.11 -5.11
N SER A 36 -2.78 -14.79 -6.18
CA SER A 36 -2.14 -14.57 -7.48
C SER A 36 -1.46 -13.19 -7.56
N PRO A 37 -0.37 -13.03 -8.34
CA PRO A 37 0.21 -11.71 -8.63
C PRO A 37 -0.77 -10.74 -9.28
N ARG A 38 -1.78 -11.26 -10.01
CA ARG A 38 -2.90 -10.47 -10.55
C ARG A 38 -3.78 -9.90 -9.44
N THR A 39 -4.06 -10.68 -8.40
CA THR A 39 -4.82 -10.25 -7.22
C THR A 39 -4.07 -9.13 -6.49
N VAL A 40 -2.76 -9.26 -6.30
CA VAL A 40 -1.92 -8.18 -5.74
C VAL A 40 -2.01 -6.90 -6.56
N LYS A 41 -1.90 -7.01 -7.90
CA LYS A 41 -2.08 -5.84 -8.79
C LYS A 41 -3.44 -5.18 -8.62
N GLN A 42 -4.50 -5.96 -8.41
CA GLN A 42 -5.85 -5.44 -8.20
C GLN A 42 -5.97 -4.68 -6.87
N HIS A 43 -5.45 -5.22 -5.76
CA HIS A 43 -5.38 -4.51 -4.48
C HIS A 43 -4.65 -3.18 -4.63
N LEU A 44 -3.44 -3.19 -5.20
CA LEU A 44 -2.66 -1.97 -5.40
C LEU A 44 -3.37 -0.96 -6.30
N ARG A 45 -4.03 -1.41 -7.37
CA ARG A 45 -4.81 -0.52 -8.25
C ARG A 45 -5.93 0.19 -7.49
N THR A 46 -6.67 -0.56 -6.68
CA THR A 46 -7.75 -0.01 -5.84
C THR A 46 -7.20 0.98 -4.83
N LEU A 47 -6.08 0.65 -4.18
CA LEU A 47 -5.40 1.53 -3.23
C LEU A 47 -4.91 2.83 -3.89
N PHE A 48 -4.28 2.75 -5.06
CA PHE A 48 -3.85 3.94 -5.80
C PHE A 48 -5.01 4.84 -6.16
N LEU A 49 -6.13 4.27 -6.65
CA LEU A 49 -7.31 5.04 -7.02
C LEU A 49 -7.87 5.79 -5.81
N ARG A 50 -8.01 5.09 -4.69
CA ARG A 50 -8.58 5.64 -3.47
C ARG A 50 -7.68 6.70 -2.84
N ALA A 51 -6.37 6.48 -2.86
CA ALA A 51 -5.38 7.43 -2.37
C ALA A 51 -5.16 8.64 -3.32
N GLY A 52 -5.87 8.71 -4.46
CA GLY A 52 -5.74 9.79 -5.45
C GLY A 52 -4.43 9.74 -6.26
N ILE A 53 -3.74 8.60 -6.29
CA ILE A 53 -2.45 8.43 -6.97
C ILE A 53 -2.67 8.06 -8.43
N THR A 54 -2.77 9.06 -9.28
CA THR A 54 -3.06 8.88 -10.72
C THR A 54 -1.82 8.82 -11.61
N GLN A 55 -0.71 9.48 -11.22
CA GLN A 55 0.47 9.68 -12.08
C GLN A 55 1.82 9.40 -11.38
N GLY A 56 2.85 9.16 -12.19
CA GLY A 56 4.24 8.92 -11.75
C GLY A 56 4.48 7.52 -11.16
N ARG A 57 5.55 7.37 -10.36
CA ARG A 57 5.90 6.09 -9.71
C ARG A 57 4.94 5.78 -8.54
N LYS A 58 3.74 5.29 -8.86
CA LYS A 58 2.62 5.09 -7.91
C LYS A 58 3.00 4.28 -6.68
N ARG A 59 3.78 3.20 -6.88
CA ARG A 59 4.25 2.32 -5.80
C ARG A 59 5.12 3.08 -4.78
N VAL A 60 6.07 3.88 -5.27
CA VAL A 60 6.95 4.70 -4.43
C VAL A 60 6.12 5.72 -3.64
N LYS A 61 5.21 6.43 -4.32
CA LYS A 61 4.32 7.40 -3.67
C LYS A 61 3.47 6.77 -2.56
N LEU A 62 2.93 5.57 -2.81
CA LEU A 62 2.14 4.83 -1.82
C LEU A 62 3.02 4.37 -0.64
N ALA A 63 4.20 3.82 -0.90
CA ALA A 63 5.14 3.39 0.13
C ALA A 63 5.57 4.56 1.04
N THR A 64 5.93 5.70 0.44
CA THR A 64 6.32 6.91 1.19
C THR A 64 5.18 7.43 2.05
N ALA A 65 3.95 7.44 1.53
CA ALA A 65 2.78 7.88 2.29
C ALA A 65 2.50 6.95 3.49
N MET A 66 2.64 5.63 3.32
CA MET A 66 2.49 4.67 4.42
C MET A 66 3.56 4.87 5.49
N TYR A 67 4.83 5.01 5.10
CA TYR A 67 5.93 5.24 6.04
C TYR A 67 5.72 6.52 6.86
N GLN A 68 5.24 7.59 6.23
CA GLN A 68 4.91 8.84 6.93
C GLN A 68 3.75 8.69 7.92
N ARG A 69 2.74 7.88 7.57
CA ARG A 69 1.61 7.56 8.46
C ARG A 69 2.07 6.78 9.68
N GLU A 70 2.91 5.77 9.52
CA GLU A 70 3.48 5.00 10.64
C GLU A 70 4.24 5.90 11.61
N GLN A 71 5.11 6.78 11.09
CA GLN A 71 5.88 7.72 11.91
C GLN A 71 5.01 8.69 12.71
N ARG A 72 3.87 9.16 12.15
CA ARG A 72 2.90 9.96 12.89
C ARG A 72 2.23 9.20 14.03
N ASN A 73 1.90 7.93 13.80
CA ASN A 73 1.27 7.08 14.81
C ASN A 73 2.21 6.86 16.01
N TYR A 74 3.51 6.71 15.78
CA TYR A 74 4.50 6.63 16.86
C TYR A 74 4.71 7.95 17.62
N ALA A 75 4.58 9.10 16.96
CA ALA A 75 4.75 10.41 17.59
C ALA A 75 3.58 10.83 18.51
N THR A 76 2.48 10.07 18.52
CA THR A 76 1.27 10.37 19.31
C THR A 76 1.09 9.41 20.49
N MET A 77 1.95 8.39 20.63
CA MET A 77 2.04 7.49 21.80
C MET A 77 3.07 8.00 22.80
#